data_AF-A0AAX3SDG7-F1
#
_entry.id   AF-A0AAX3SDG7-F1
#
_cell.length_a   1.000
_cell.length_b   1.000
_cell.length_c   1.000
_cell.angle_alpha   90.00
_cell.angle_beta   90.00
_cell.angle_gamma   90.00
#
_symmetry.space_group_name_H-M   'P 1'
#
loop_
_entity.id
_entity.type
_entity.pdbx_description
1 polymer ?
#
loop_
_entity_poly.entity_id
_entity_poly.type
_entity_poly.pdbx_seq_one_letter_code
_entity_poly.pdbx_strand_id
1 'polypeptide(L)'
;MKTYSDAIIEHYADRFIALRIARHGVNLAQYLINPAQFERLALEPEPLLPAQEAAVLRIWQRWDTGLAEQTAAPTSEQTPDEEPFEMPPEYAVWEEFLLGLGNNKAIRQRNGAFIEPLHHHRHSNQRNRSANFARKGA
;
A
#
# COMPACT_ATOMS: atom_id res chain seq x y z
N MET A 1 22.06 -10.93 38.67
CA MET A 1 22.75 -10.24 37.56
C MET A 1 23.44 -11.31 36.73
N LYS A 2 23.06 -11.48 35.45
CA LYS A 2 23.74 -12.47 34.58
C LYS A 2 25.05 -11.85 34.11
N THR A 3 26.17 -12.50 34.39
CA THR A 3 27.50 -12.12 33.90
C THR A 3 27.84 -13.00 32.71
N TYR A 4 28.16 -12.39 31.58
CA TYR A 4 28.58 -13.07 30.36
C TYR A 4 30.11 -13.04 30.26
N SER A 5 30.71 -14.02 29.60
CA SER A 5 32.13 -13.94 29.26
C SER A 5 32.35 -12.98 28.09
N ASP A 6 33.54 -12.39 28.01
CA ASP A 6 33.88 -11.43 26.94
C ASP A 6 33.70 -12.05 25.55
N ALA A 7 34.11 -13.31 25.36
CA ALA A 7 33.93 -14.03 24.09
C ALA A 7 32.45 -14.16 23.68
N ILE A 8 31.53 -14.33 24.65
CA ILE A 8 30.09 -14.38 24.37
C ILE A 8 29.58 -12.98 23.98
N ILE A 9 30.05 -11.94 24.67
CA ILE A 9 29.65 -10.56 24.39
C ILE A 9 30.12 -10.16 22.99
N GLU A 10 31.37 -10.45 22.62
CA GLU A 10 31.92 -10.16 21.29
C GLU A 10 31.13 -10.88 20.19
N HIS A 11 30.88 -12.18 20.34
CA HIS A 11 30.10 -12.94 19.36
C HIS A 11 28.72 -12.33 19.10
N TYR A 12 28.01 -11.95 20.17
CA TYR A 12 26.68 -11.36 20.06
C TYR A 12 26.71 -9.88 19.65
N ALA A 13 27.79 -9.15 19.94
CA ALA A 13 27.98 -7.79 19.43
C ALA A 13 28.15 -7.80 17.90
N ASP A 14 28.93 -8.73 17.36
CA ASP A 14 29.10 -8.90 15.92
C ASP A 14 27.76 -9.23 15.23
N ARG A 15 26.98 -10.17 15.81
CA ARG A 15 25.64 -10.50 15.30
C ARG A 15 24.69 -9.32 15.37
N PHE A 16 24.71 -8.56 16.46
CA PHE A 16 23.88 -7.37 16.66
C PHE A 16 24.11 -6.31 15.59
N ILE A 17 25.38 -6.09 15.20
CA ILE A 17 25.77 -5.17 14.13
C ILE A 17 25.37 -5.75 12.76
N ALA A 18 25.70 -7.01 12.50
CA ALA A 18 25.42 -7.67 11.21
C ALA A 18 23.93 -7.68 10.87
N LEU A 19 23.08 -7.92 11.87
CA LEU A 19 21.62 -7.95 11.72
C LEU A 19 20.97 -6.57 11.91
N ARG A 20 21.77 -5.52 12.16
CA ARG A 20 21.33 -4.12 12.29
C ARG A 20 20.18 -3.94 13.29
N ILE A 21 20.17 -4.75 14.35
CA ILE A 21 19.08 -4.83 15.34
C ILE A 21 18.78 -3.47 16.00
N ALA A 22 19.79 -2.60 16.09
CA ALA A 22 19.64 -1.22 16.56
C ALA A 22 18.56 -0.43 15.80
N ARG A 23 18.32 -0.72 14.51
CA ARG A 23 17.27 -0.06 13.72
C ARG A 23 15.87 -0.36 14.22
N HIS A 24 15.67 -1.49 14.89
CA HIS A 24 14.42 -1.85 15.53
C HIS A 24 14.26 -1.26 16.94
N GLY A 25 15.14 -0.32 17.34
CA GLY A 25 15.04 0.37 18.64
C GLY A 25 15.54 -0.44 19.84
N VAL A 26 16.26 -1.53 19.60
CA VAL A 26 16.77 -2.44 20.64
C VAL A 26 18.26 -2.20 20.85
N ASN A 27 18.70 -2.11 22.12
CA ASN A 27 20.12 -1.99 22.44
C ASN A 27 20.79 -3.36 22.70
N LEU A 28 22.13 -3.40 22.73
CA LEU A 28 22.88 -4.66 22.90
C LEU A 28 22.54 -5.38 24.22
N ALA A 29 22.36 -4.63 25.31
CA ALA A 29 22.03 -5.21 26.61
C ALA A 29 20.65 -5.90 26.60
N GLN A 30 19.66 -5.31 25.92
CA GLN A 30 18.34 -5.90 25.70
C GLN A 30 18.41 -7.11 24.77
N TYR A 31 19.19 -7.02 23.69
CA TYR A 31 19.41 -8.13 22.76
C TYR A 31 19.95 -9.39 23.47
N LEU A 32 20.92 -9.22 24.38
CA LEU A 32 21.52 -10.31 25.16
C LEU A 32 20.54 -11.03 26.12
N ILE A 33 19.39 -10.43 26.43
CA ILE A 33 18.36 -11.08 27.27
C ILE A 33 17.76 -12.27 26.51
N ASN A 34 17.50 -12.11 25.21
CA ASN A 34 16.93 -13.15 24.36
C ASN A 34 17.31 -12.96 22.87
N PRO A 35 18.53 -13.36 22.46
CA PRO A 35 19.02 -13.12 21.11
C PRO A 35 18.11 -13.70 20.03
N ALA A 36 17.65 -14.94 20.20
CA ALA A 36 16.83 -15.64 19.21
C ALA A 36 15.51 -14.94 18.88
N GLN A 37 14.93 -14.19 19.83
CA GLN A 37 13.71 -13.41 19.58
C GLN A 37 13.99 -12.21 18.69
N PHE A 38 15.06 -11.47 18.97
CA PHE A 38 15.40 -10.26 18.23
C PHE A 38 15.98 -10.58 16.86
N GLU A 39 16.68 -11.70 16.69
CA GLU A 39 17.17 -12.15 15.39
C GLU A 39 16.04 -12.44 14.39
N ARG A 40 14.85 -12.81 14.87
CA ARG A 40 13.67 -12.94 14.00
C ARG A 40 13.23 -11.60 13.44
N LEU A 41 13.44 -10.49 14.16
CA LEU A 41 13.10 -9.15 13.65
C LEU A 41 13.95 -8.77 12.44
N ALA A 42 15.14 -9.35 12.29
CA ALA A 42 15.98 -9.12 11.11
C ALA A 42 15.41 -9.75 9.82
N LEU A 43 14.41 -10.65 9.94
CA LEU A 43 13.67 -11.19 8.80
C LEU A 43 12.52 -10.28 8.37
N GLU A 44 12.05 -9.42 9.27
CA GLU A 44 11.00 -8.45 8.98
C GLU A 44 11.60 -7.26 8.23
N PRO A 45 10.81 -6.56 7.39
CA PRO A 45 11.28 -5.35 6.76
C PRO A 45 11.72 -4.33 7.82
N GLU A 46 12.86 -3.68 7.56
CA GLU A 46 13.38 -2.65 8.46
C GLU A 46 12.33 -1.53 8.63
N PRO A 47 12.15 -1.01 9.86
CA PRO A 47 11.25 0.10 10.09
C PRO A 47 11.70 1.33 9.29
N LEU A 48 10.71 2.13 8.85
CA LEU A 48 10.99 3.35 8.12
C LEU A 48 11.78 4.33 8.99
N LEU A 49 12.71 5.05 8.38
CA LEU A 49 13.39 6.14 9.07
C LEU A 49 12.38 7.26 9.40
N PRO A 50 12.58 8.05 10.47
CA PRO A 50 11.64 9.12 10.83
C PRO A 50 11.31 10.10 9.69
N ALA A 51 12.29 10.39 8.83
CA ALA A 51 12.08 11.22 7.63
C ALA A 51 11.19 10.54 6.58
N GLN A 52 11.31 9.21 6.43
CA GLN A 52 10.46 8.42 5.54
C GLN A 52 9.04 8.30 6.10
N GLU A 53 8.89 8.09 7.40
CA GLU A 53 7.59 8.11 8.08
C GLU A 53 6.88 9.45 7.90
N ALA A 54 7.59 10.57 8.10
CA ALA A 54 7.05 11.91 7.87
C ALA A 54 6.58 12.10 6.41
N ALA A 55 7.32 11.56 5.43
CA ALA A 55 6.93 11.60 4.04
C ALA A 55 5.66 10.78 3.77
N VAL A 56 5.57 9.56 4.32
CA VAL A 56 4.39 8.70 4.23
C VAL A 56 3.17 9.39 4.84
N LEU A 57 3.30 9.97 6.04
CA LEU A 57 2.23 10.71 6.70
C LEU A 57 1.79 11.92 5.89
N ARG A 58 2.74 12.68 5.31
CA ARG A 58 2.43 13.83 4.45
C ARG A 58 1.67 13.41 3.18
N ILE A 59 2.08 12.30 2.55
CA ILE A 59 1.38 11.76 1.38
C ILE A 59 -0.03 11.35 1.79
N TRP A 60 -0.16 10.58 2.87
CA TRP A 60 -1.45 10.12 3.37
C TRP A 60 -2.39 11.29 3.70
N GLN A 61 -1.90 12.31 4.42
CA GLN A 61 -2.66 13.53 4.71
C GLN A 61 -3.12 14.25 3.44
N ARG A 62 -2.26 14.37 2.42
CA ARG A 62 -2.62 15.01 1.13
C ARG A 62 -3.72 14.26 0.40
N TRP A 63 -3.70 12.93 0.47
CA TRP A 63 -4.71 12.08 -0.16
C TRP A 63 -6.05 12.12 0.59
N ASP A 64 -6.00 12.08 1.92
CA ASP A 64 -7.19 12.15 2.78
C ASP A 64 -7.91 13.51 2.67
N THR A 65 -7.14 14.60 2.54
CA THR A 65 -7.69 15.96 2.41
C THR A 65 -8.00 16.37 0.96
N GLY A 66 -7.69 15.53 -0.04
CA GLY A 66 -7.88 15.85 -1.45
C GLY A 66 -6.96 16.95 -2.00
N LEU A 67 -5.96 17.40 -1.23
CA LEU A 67 -4.99 18.44 -1.60
C LEU A 67 -3.82 17.90 -2.45
N ALA A 68 -3.94 16.69 -3.00
CA ALA A 68 -2.93 16.15 -3.90
C ALA A 68 -2.91 16.98 -5.19
N GLU A 69 -1.85 17.78 -5.38
CA GLU A 69 -1.63 18.55 -6.61
C GLU A 69 -1.63 17.63 -7.83
N GLN A 70 -2.65 17.76 -8.67
CA GLN A 70 -2.63 17.21 -10.02
C GLN A 70 -1.60 18.03 -10.81
N THR A 71 -0.44 17.45 -11.11
CA THR A 71 0.55 18.08 -11.98
C THR A 71 -0.11 18.52 -13.28
N ALA A 72 -0.11 19.84 -13.52
CA ALA A 72 -0.81 20.49 -14.62
C ALA A 72 -0.38 19.90 -15.97
N ALA A 73 -1.33 19.33 -16.70
CA ALA A 73 -1.11 18.86 -18.07
C ALA A 73 -1.04 20.04 -19.04
N PRO A 74 -0.14 20.03 -20.04
CA PRO A 74 -0.03 21.11 -21.01
C PRO A 74 -1.27 21.16 -21.91
N THR A 75 -1.80 22.36 -22.07
CA THR A 75 -2.90 22.72 -22.96
C THR A 75 -2.45 22.65 -24.40
N SER A 76 -3.09 21.81 -25.24
CA SER A 76 -3.72 22.21 -26.51
C SER A 76 -4.00 21.00 -27.43
N GLU A 77 -5.22 21.00 -28.00
CA GLU A 77 -5.63 20.52 -29.34
C GLU A 77 -6.69 19.38 -29.41
N GLN A 78 -7.88 19.83 -29.85
CA GLN A 78 -8.87 19.25 -30.76
C GLN A 78 -9.41 17.82 -30.50
N THR A 79 -10.69 17.76 -30.10
CA THR A 79 -11.51 16.55 -29.96
C THR A 79 -12.19 16.17 -31.29
N PRO A 80 -11.95 14.99 -31.88
CA PRO A 80 -12.82 14.44 -32.92
C PRO A 80 -13.94 13.61 -32.28
N ASP A 81 -15.11 13.63 -32.92
CA ASP A 81 -16.36 12.99 -32.50
C ASP A 81 -16.19 11.50 -32.15
N GLU A 82 -16.45 11.12 -30.88
CA GLU A 82 -16.41 9.73 -30.41
C GLU A 82 -17.80 9.07 -30.47
N GLU A 83 -17.94 8.00 -31.25
CA GLU A 83 -19.11 7.11 -31.23
C GLU A 83 -19.24 6.38 -29.87
N PRO A 84 -20.46 6.14 -29.35
CA PRO A 84 -20.69 5.45 -28.08
C PRO A 84 -20.15 4.02 -28.09
N PHE A 85 -19.41 3.64 -27.04
CA PHE A 85 -18.89 2.29 -26.88
C PHE A 85 -20.00 1.33 -26.39
N GLU A 86 -20.36 0.35 -27.21
CA GLU A 86 -21.24 -0.77 -26.81
C GLU A 86 -20.44 -1.92 -26.17
N MET A 87 -20.91 -2.39 -25.01
CA MET A 87 -20.25 -3.43 -24.23
C MET A 87 -20.47 -4.82 -24.85
N PRO A 88 -19.41 -5.64 -25.04
CA PRO A 88 -19.56 -7.01 -25.55
C PRO A 88 -20.37 -7.90 -24.59
N PRO A 89 -21.22 -8.81 -25.10
CA PRO A 89 -22.16 -9.60 -24.30
C PRO A 89 -21.51 -10.56 -23.29
N GLU A 90 -20.24 -10.91 -23.50
CA GLU A 90 -19.45 -11.76 -22.59
C GLU A 90 -19.19 -11.10 -21.23
N TYR A 91 -19.23 -9.76 -21.17
CA TYR A 91 -19.05 -8.99 -19.94
C TYR A 91 -20.36 -8.74 -19.18
N ALA A 92 -21.52 -9.12 -19.73
CA ALA A 92 -22.82 -8.98 -19.06
C ALA A 92 -22.95 -9.88 -17.81
N VAL A 93 -22.22 -11.01 -17.78
CA VAL A 93 -22.17 -11.93 -16.62
C VAL A 93 -21.63 -11.23 -15.37
N TRP A 94 -20.72 -10.27 -15.54
CA TRP A 94 -20.16 -9.52 -14.42
C TRP A 94 -21.14 -8.51 -13.83
N GLU A 95 -22.06 -7.95 -14.63
CA GLU A 95 -23.11 -7.07 -14.09
C GLU A 95 -24.07 -7.83 -13.18
N GLU A 96 -24.54 -9.01 -13.60
CA GLU A 96 -25.42 -9.85 -12.78
C GLU A 96 -24.75 -10.30 -11.48
N PHE A 97 -23.47 -10.69 -11.55
CA PHE A 97 -22.68 -11.06 -10.39
C PHE A 97 -22.49 -9.88 -9.41
N LEU A 98 -22.16 -8.69 -9.93
CA LEU A 98 -21.98 -7.47 -9.12
C LEU A 98 -23.30 -6.95 -8.53
N LEU A 99 -24.41 -7.06 -9.26
CA LEU A 99 -25.75 -6.76 -8.76
C LEU A 99 -26.16 -7.74 -7.65
N GLY A 100 -25.83 -9.02 -7.79
CA GLY A 100 -26.02 -10.04 -6.75
C GLY A 100 -25.22 -9.75 -5.47
N LEU A 101 -23.95 -9.32 -5.61
CA LEU A 101 -23.12 -8.91 -4.49
C LEU A 101 -23.59 -7.59 -3.85
N GLY A 102 -23.99 -6.60 -4.65
CA GLY A 102 -24.46 -5.29 -4.19
C GLY A 102 -25.76 -5.35 -3.38
N ASN A 103 -26.58 -6.38 -3.60
CA ASN A 103 -27.82 -6.64 -2.84
C ASN A 103 -27.60 -7.42 -1.54
N ASN A 104 -26.38 -7.84 -1.25
CA ASN A 104 -26.08 -8.66 -0.08
C ASN A 104 -25.95 -7.77 1.18
N LYS A 105 -26.97 -7.81 2.06
CA LYS A 105 -27.05 -6.97 3.27
C LYS A 105 -25.84 -7.11 4.19
N ALA A 106 -25.23 -8.30 4.25
CA ALA A 106 -24.04 -8.57 5.06
C ALA A 106 -22.81 -7.77 4.63
N ILE A 107 -22.70 -7.42 3.34
CA ILE A 107 -21.57 -6.65 2.79
C ILE A 107 -21.77 -5.15 3.05
N ARG A 108 -23.03 -4.70 3.12
CA ARG A 108 -23.38 -3.31 3.42
C ARG A 108 -23.26 -2.94 4.91
N GLN A 109 -22.76 -3.83 5.77
CA GLN A 109 -22.64 -3.55 7.19
C GLN A 109 -21.27 -3.98 7.71
N ARG A 110 -20.58 -3.06 8.41
CA ARG A 110 -19.41 -3.37 9.24
C ARG A 110 -19.78 -3.02 10.67
N ASN A 111 -19.79 -4.02 11.57
CA ASN A 111 -20.20 -3.86 12.97
C ASN A 111 -21.62 -3.29 13.16
N GLY A 112 -22.58 -3.63 12.29
CA GLY A 112 -23.98 -3.21 12.39
C GLY A 112 -24.27 -1.78 11.90
N ALA A 113 -23.25 -1.01 11.51
CA ALA A 113 -23.43 0.28 10.84
C ALA A 113 -23.55 0.07 9.32
N PHE A 114 -24.54 0.73 8.70
CA PHE A 114 -24.71 0.71 7.24
C PHE A 114 -23.55 1.45 6.57
N ILE A 115 -22.84 0.75 5.69
CA ILE A 115 -21.80 1.30 4.85
C ILE A 115 -22.51 1.90 3.64
N GLU A 116 -22.69 3.22 3.63
CA GLU A 116 -23.13 3.90 2.42
C GLU A 116 -22.07 3.73 1.33
N PRO A 117 -22.45 3.29 0.12
CA PRO A 117 -21.50 3.25 -0.99
C PRO A 117 -21.02 4.67 -1.24
N LEU A 118 -19.70 4.86 -1.18
CA LEU A 118 -19.07 6.14 -1.50
C LEU A 118 -19.43 6.49 -2.95
N HIS A 119 -20.29 7.49 -3.13
CA HIS A 119 -20.69 7.96 -4.45
C HIS A 119 -19.49 8.63 -5.11
N HIS A 120 -18.69 7.84 -5.82
CA HIS A 120 -17.71 8.37 -6.73
C HIS A 120 -18.48 9.01 -7.89
N HIS A 121 -18.49 10.34 -7.94
CA HIS A 121 -18.76 11.03 -9.18
C HIS A 121 -17.74 10.55 -10.21
N ARG A 122 -18.15 9.62 -11.07
CA ARG A 122 -17.39 9.28 -12.27
C ARG A 122 -17.43 10.51 -13.15
N HIS A 123 -16.41 11.35 -13.05
CA HIS A 123 -16.07 12.23 -14.15
C HIS A 123 -15.84 11.32 -15.36
N SER A 124 -16.57 11.56 -16.44
CA SER A 124 -16.40 10.87 -17.72
C SER A 124 -15.00 11.15 -18.25
N ASN A 125 -14.04 10.35 -17.81
CA ASN A 125 -12.64 10.53 -18.14
C ASN A 125 -12.38 9.79 -19.45
N GLN A 126 -12.67 10.45 -20.58
CA GLN A 126 -12.38 9.96 -21.95
C GLN A 126 -10.90 9.58 -22.16
N ARG A 127 -10.00 9.94 -21.22
CA ARG A 127 -8.55 9.69 -21.29
C ARG A 127 -8.08 8.30 -20.88
N ASN A 128 -8.92 7.45 -20.29
CA ASN A 128 -8.51 6.13 -19.78
C ASN A 128 -8.67 4.96 -20.79
N ARG A 129 -8.56 5.23 -22.10
CA ARG A 129 -8.47 4.17 -23.13
C ARG A 129 -7.04 3.61 -23.31
N SER A 130 -6.05 4.13 -22.59
CA SER A 130 -4.63 3.78 -22.76
C SER A 130 -4.19 2.48 -22.07
N ALA A 131 -5.08 1.78 -21.36
CA ALA A 131 -4.80 0.46 -20.79
C ALA A 131 -4.85 -0.68 -21.84
N ASN A 132 -4.57 -0.39 -23.11
CA ASN A 132 -4.40 -1.41 -24.14
C ASN A 132 -2.95 -1.92 -24.09
N PHE A 133 -2.74 -2.99 -23.32
CA PHE A 133 -1.53 -3.81 -23.40
C PHE A 133 -1.51 -4.62 -24.70
N ALA A 134 -1.58 -3.96 -25.86
CA ALA A 134 -1.31 -4.60 -27.13
C ALA A 134 0.20 -4.85 -27.21
N ARG A 135 0.56 -6.13 -27.05
CA ARG A 135 1.91 -6.70 -27.21
C ARG A 135 2.60 -6.07 -28.44
N LYS A 136 3.70 -5.35 -28.22
CA LYS A 136 4.56 -4.82 -29.29
C LYS A 136 5.14 -6.02 -30.05
N GLY A 137 4.89 -6.07 -31.35
CA GLY A 137 4.94 -7.26 -32.19
C GLY A 137 6.31 -7.95 -32.36
N ALA A 138 6.21 -9.19 -32.84
CA ALA A 138 7.19 -9.92 -33.64
C ALA A 138 6.55 -10.24 -35.00
#